data_AF-A0AAD2FFU2-F1
#
_entry.id   AF-A0AAD2FFU2-F1
#
_cell.length_a   1.000
_cell.length_b   1.000
_cell.length_c   1.000
_cell.angle_alpha   90.00
_cell.angle_beta   90.00
_cell.angle_gamma   90.00
#
_symmetry.space_group_name_H-M   'P 1'
#
loop_
_entity.id
_entity.type
_entity.pdbx_description
1 polymer ?
#
loop_
_entity_poly.entity_id
_entity_poly.type
_entity_poly.pdbx_seq_one_letter_code
_entity_poly.pdbx_strand_id
1 'polypeptide(L)'
;MDDFIFPDNDPFERDTIPDDNTIQDDDQYAYRSLTDSQKNLLAILPIPSAILSVFGSSVIIFMAYLSRKSKPWTPYNRLLVAMSVYDIITSIALGCATFLGNRETSNKAWAMGTDSTCSAMGFLNNIAFSGTLYNASLSYYFLFTARFRMKNDQIARRIEPAMHIFSVGFPLITGIIGLVLGVYAEPVAGMGCWVYRYPKGCGSGPNATGEPCISTMISYIFGSWIGFFTLASLFVNNLIIWAFVRQQIGANGRNSVPPSNSSTGEFDDSKSGTFSSFRTGGTSFRIDASQNSVTNEDIRDSQERRLRLVRSQAILFVASYVASSMITYILRLFESQAFDYVQEMELPYSNYTLMILQSILLPLQGLFNMMVYIRPKYIRNRNDFPRESRVWSIRRAVLGAKVEPVHSLVIDIQGGNKNAAFSSPAVVKGMVSSLTNASGGDAKDSDDHGMTSGDGLNESSELSKSIVISRASGLNKNNKSTNSNSMQVINEISEAEDSSCFSVSSRQTAPDQYGQSARSSGSHHNHGGGGGGSFSVGILMDGSLVESPKPA
;
A
#
# COMPACT_ATOMS: atom_id res chain seq x y z
N MET A 1 62.90 18.64 -36.12
CA MET A 1 62.94 19.68 -37.15
C MET A 1 61.57 19.68 -37.78
N ASP A 2 60.69 20.47 -37.17
CA ASP A 2 59.50 21.09 -37.76
C ASP A 2 58.94 22.00 -36.67
N ASP A 3 58.83 23.27 -37.02
CA ASP A 3 58.71 24.43 -36.16
C ASP A 3 57.33 24.54 -35.50
N PHE A 4 57.29 24.51 -34.18
CA PHE A 4 56.12 24.91 -33.40
C PHE A 4 56.27 26.37 -33.00
N ILE A 5 55.71 27.25 -33.83
CA ILE A 5 55.61 28.70 -33.61
C ILE A 5 54.48 28.95 -32.62
N PHE A 6 54.81 29.48 -31.44
CA PHE A 6 53.87 30.11 -30.52
C PHE A 6 53.55 31.52 -31.02
N PRO A 7 52.28 31.93 -31.18
CA PRO A 7 51.96 33.32 -31.42
C PRO A 7 51.98 34.12 -30.11
N ASP A 8 52.58 35.28 -30.22
CA ASP A 8 52.86 36.29 -29.21
C ASP A 8 51.63 36.83 -28.49
N ASN A 9 51.92 37.27 -27.26
CA ASN A 9 51.13 38.08 -26.35
C ASN A 9 50.36 39.23 -27.05
N ASP A 10 49.03 39.19 -27.01
CA ASP A 10 48.21 40.37 -27.24
C ASP A 10 48.17 41.25 -25.97
N PRO A 11 48.33 42.58 -26.12
CA PRO A 11 48.39 43.51 -25.02
C PRO A 11 47.00 43.80 -24.46
N PHE A 12 46.81 43.41 -23.19
CA PHE A 12 45.93 44.03 -22.19
C PHE A 12 44.96 45.09 -22.75
N GLU A 13 43.86 44.61 -23.31
CA GLU A 13 42.77 45.46 -23.77
C GLU A 13 42.10 46.09 -22.56
N ARG A 14 42.08 47.42 -22.59
CA ARG A 14 41.75 48.32 -21.51
C ARG A 14 40.28 48.16 -21.15
N ASP A 15 40.00 47.87 -19.87
CA ASP A 15 38.66 47.86 -19.27
C ASP A 15 37.86 49.11 -19.65
N THR A 16 37.05 49.02 -20.70
CA THR A 16 35.88 49.88 -20.85
C THR A 16 34.83 49.34 -19.90
N ILE A 17 34.74 49.95 -18.72
CA ILE A 17 33.58 49.89 -17.84
C ILE A 17 32.37 50.22 -18.74
N PRO A 18 31.46 49.25 -19.03
CA PRO A 18 30.22 49.59 -19.67
C PRO A 18 29.44 50.45 -18.69
N ASP A 19 29.01 51.64 -19.12
CA ASP A 19 28.09 52.49 -18.36
C ASP A 19 26.83 51.68 -18.03
N ASP A 20 26.80 51.19 -16.79
CA ASP A 20 25.76 50.40 -16.13
C ASP A 20 24.53 51.29 -15.82
N ASN A 21 23.94 51.84 -16.90
CA ASN A 21 22.72 52.64 -16.87
C ASN A 21 21.58 52.00 -17.68
N THR A 22 21.70 50.73 -18.06
CA THR A 22 20.53 49.89 -18.30
C THR A 22 19.87 49.60 -16.96
N ILE A 23 19.19 50.61 -16.41
CA ILE A 23 18.17 50.45 -15.39
C ILE A 23 17.23 49.37 -15.93
N GLN A 24 17.37 48.20 -15.33
CA GLN A 24 16.69 46.98 -15.68
C GLN A 24 15.18 47.24 -15.71
N ASP A 25 14.55 47.01 -16.86
CA ASP A 25 13.11 46.76 -16.98
C ASP A 25 12.67 45.47 -16.23
N ASP A 26 13.49 44.93 -15.32
CA ASP A 26 13.19 43.78 -14.46
C ASP A 26 12.12 44.08 -13.40
N ASP A 27 11.75 45.36 -13.20
CA ASP A 27 10.64 45.76 -12.31
C ASP A 27 9.24 45.43 -12.89
N GLN A 28 9.14 44.95 -14.15
CA GLN A 28 7.83 44.77 -14.79
C GLN A 28 6.99 43.61 -14.23
N TYR A 29 7.59 42.67 -13.47
CA TYR A 29 6.86 41.54 -12.88
C TYR A 29 7.10 41.43 -11.37
N ALA A 30 6.54 42.36 -10.60
CA ALA A 30 6.51 42.24 -9.14
C ALA A 30 5.55 41.13 -8.69
N TYR A 31 6.06 39.91 -8.46
CA TYR A 31 5.31 38.80 -7.86
C TYR A 31 5.85 38.47 -6.45
N ARG A 32 4.99 37.88 -5.61
CA ARG A 32 5.40 37.45 -4.26
C ARG A 32 6.11 36.10 -4.34
N SER A 33 7.40 36.08 -4.01
CA SER A 33 8.19 34.86 -3.91
C SER A 33 8.23 34.32 -2.47
N LEU A 34 8.47 33.01 -2.33
CA LEU A 34 8.71 32.38 -1.03
C LEU A 34 10.01 32.89 -0.41
N THR A 35 10.03 33.09 0.91
CA THR A 35 11.26 33.41 1.64
C THR A 35 12.24 32.24 1.62
N ASP A 36 13.53 32.50 1.80
CA ASP A 36 14.55 31.45 1.78
C ASP A 36 14.31 30.39 2.88
N SER A 37 13.83 30.80 4.05
CA SER A 37 13.41 29.88 5.11
C SER A 37 12.27 28.96 4.67
N GLN A 38 11.30 29.47 3.91
CA GLN A 38 10.20 28.68 3.37
C GLN A 38 10.69 27.68 2.32
N LYS A 39 11.58 28.11 1.41
CA LYS A 39 12.22 27.23 0.41
C LYS A 39 13.03 26.12 1.08
N ASN A 40 13.85 26.46 2.07
CA ASN A 40 14.65 25.51 2.85
C ASN A 40 13.77 24.50 3.60
N LEU A 41 12.63 24.96 4.15
CA LEU A 41 11.71 24.07 4.85
C LEU A 41 11.06 23.05 3.88
N LEU A 42 10.52 23.51 2.75
CA LEU A 42 9.92 22.63 1.74
C LEU A 42 10.94 21.63 1.17
N ALA A 43 12.21 22.02 1.10
CA ALA A 43 13.31 21.16 0.68
C ALA A 43 13.61 20.00 1.66
N ILE A 44 13.46 20.21 2.98
CA ILE A 44 13.78 19.22 4.03
C ILE A 44 12.59 18.32 4.36
N LEU A 45 11.37 18.88 4.41
CA LEU A 45 10.16 18.20 4.87
C LEU A 45 9.87 16.82 4.25
N PRO A 46 10.09 16.57 2.94
CA PRO A 46 9.78 15.26 2.37
C PRO A 46 10.75 14.15 2.80
N ILE A 47 11.95 14.48 3.30
CA ILE A 47 13.01 13.51 3.59
C ILE A 47 12.61 12.53 4.72
N PRO A 48 12.16 12.98 5.92
CA PRO A 48 11.74 12.05 6.97
C PRO A 48 10.55 11.19 6.56
N SER A 49 9.58 11.77 5.84
CA SER A 49 8.41 11.05 5.32
C SER A 49 8.81 9.96 4.33
N ALA A 50 9.75 10.27 3.42
CA ALA A 50 10.29 9.29 2.47
C ALA A 50 10.99 8.12 3.19
N ILE A 51 11.81 8.39 4.20
CA ILE A 51 12.50 7.36 5.00
C ILE A 51 11.48 6.43 5.68
N LEU A 52 10.44 7.01 6.30
CA LEU A 52 9.39 6.23 6.97
C LEU A 52 8.61 5.36 5.99
N SER A 53 8.36 5.84 4.77
CA SER A 53 7.69 5.06 3.74
C SER A 53 8.56 3.93 3.19
N VAL A 54 9.85 4.18 2.93
CA VAL A 54 10.81 3.13 2.55
C VAL A 54 10.84 2.04 3.63
N PHE A 55 10.88 2.43 4.90
CA PHE A 55 10.80 1.49 6.02
C PHE A 55 9.48 0.69 6.00
N GLY A 56 8.34 1.37 5.86
CA GLY A 56 7.02 0.74 5.84
C GLY A 56 6.87 -0.29 4.72
N SER A 57 7.24 0.08 3.50
CA SER A 57 7.23 -0.80 2.34
C SER A 57 8.19 -1.97 2.48
N SER A 58 9.38 -1.75 3.07
CA SER A 58 10.35 -2.83 3.35
C SER A 58 9.79 -3.85 4.34
N VAL A 59 9.05 -3.42 5.37
CA VAL A 59 8.38 -4.31 6.33
C VAL A 59 7.32 -5.16 5.65
N ILE A 60 6.51 -4.58 4.74
CA ILE A 60 5.52 -5.34 3.96
C ILE A 60 6.22 -6.44 3.13
N ILE A 61 7.27 -6.08 2.38
CA ILE A 61 8.03 -7.03 1.55
C ILE A 61 8.62 -8.14 2.42
N PHE A 62 9.22 -7.78 3.56
CA PHE A 62 9.77 -8.73 4.52
C PHE A 62 8.70 -9.70 5.05
N MET A 63 7.53 -9.19 5.46
CA MET A 63 6.43 -10.03 5.95
C MET A 63 5.86 -10.93 4.87
N ALA A 64 5.72 -10.45 3.63
CA ALA A 64 5.28 -11.25 2.49
C ALA A 64 6.29 -12.36 2.16
N TYR A 65 7.59 -12.05 2.24
CA TYR A 65 8.66 -13.02 2.08
C TYR A 65 8.64 -14.10 3.18
N LEU A 66 8.49 -13.72 4.45
CA LEU A 66 8.36 -14.69 5.55
C LEU A 66 7.12 -15.57 5.36
N SER A 67 6.00 -14.99 4.92
CA SER A 67 4.77 -15.73 4.66
C SER A 67 4.90 -16.73 3.50
N ARG A 68 5.80 -16.48 2.53
CA ARG A 68 6.09 -17.41 1.41
C ARG A 68 6.55 -18.77 1.90
N LYS A 69 7.32 -18.80 3.00
CA LYS A 69 7.94 -20.02 3.52
C LYS A 69 6.91 -21.02 4.04
N SER A 70 5.75 -20.53 4.51
CA SER A 70 4.69 -21.37 5.04
C SER A 70 3.53 -21.58 4.07
N LYS A 71 3.25 -20.62 3.17
CA LYS A 71 2.09 -20.65 2.27
C LYS A 71 2.43 -20.07 0.89
N PRO A 72 1.81 -20.58 -0.19
CA PRO A 72 1.92 -19.95 -1.50
C PRO A 72 1.39 -18.50 -1.46
N TRP A 73 1.98 -17.62 -2.25
CA TRP A 73 1.49 -16.25 -2.33
C TRP A 73 0.10 -16.18 -2.95
N THR A 74 -0.77 -15.38 -2.33
CA THR A 74 -2.06 -14.98 -2.91
C THR A 74 -1.87 -13.80 -3.87
N PRO A 75 -2.84 -13.54 -4.77
CA PRO A 75 -2.81 -12.34 -5.61
C PRO A 75 -2.67 -11.05 -4.79
N TYR A 76 -3.35 -10.99 -3.65
CA TYR A 76 -3.23 -9.89 -2.70
C TYR A 76 -1.78 -9.61 -2.28
N ASN A 77 -1.05 -10.63 -1.86
CA ASN A 77 0.34 -10.47 -1.45
C ASN A 77 1.24 -10.02 -2.61
N ARG A 78 1.00 -10.51 -3.83
CA ARG A 78 1.76 -10.11 -5.03
C ARG A 78 1.50 -8.65 -5.43
N LEU A 79 0.24 -8.23 -5.47
CA LEU A 79 -0.14 -6.84 -5.72
C LEU A 79 0.45 -5.88 -4.68
N LEU A 80 0.41 -6.27 -3.40
CA LEU A 80 0.92 -5.44 -2.31
C LEU A 80 2.46 -5.33 -2.31
N VAL A 81 3.17 -6.42 -2.62
CA VAL A 81 4.63 -6.38 -2.82
C VAL A 81 4.98 -5.49 -4.00
N ALA A 82 4.29 -5.62 -5.13
CA ALA A 82 4.53 -4.77 -6.29
C ALA A 82 4.29 -3.28 -5.95
N MET A 83 3.18 -2.95 -5.29
CA MET A 83 2.92 -1.59 -4.78
C MET A 83 4.04 -1.09 -3.88
N SER A 84 4.51 -1.92 -2.93
CA SER A 84 5.56 -1.55 -1.99
C SER A 84 6.89 -1.24 -2.69
N VAL A 85 7.21 -1.93 -3.79
CA VAL A 85 8.40 -1.63 -4.62
C VAL A 85 8.28 -0.24 -5.23
N TYR A 86 7.12 0.12 -5.78
CA TYR A 86 6.91 1.46 -6.33
C TYR A 86 6.84 2.54 -5.26
N ASP A 87 6.30 2.25 -4.08
CA ASP A 87 6.34 3.17 -2.94
C ASP A 87 7.80 3.48 -2.55
N ILE A 88 8.71 2.48 -2.56
CA ILE A 88 10.15 2.70 -2.31
C ILE A 88 10.76 3.59 -3.39
N ILE A 89 10.52 3.30 -4.68
CA ILE A 89 11.03 4.09 -5.81
C ILE A 89 10.56 5.54 -5.68
N THR A 90 9.27 5.74 -5.41
CA THR A 90 8.65 7.06 -5.27
C THR A 90 9.21 7.82 -4.07
N SER A 91 9.37 7.15 -2.92
CA SER A 91 9.95 7.79 -1.74
C SER A 91 11.40 8.19 -1.94
N ILE A 92 12.21 7.36 -2.62
CA ILE A 92 13.59 7.74 -2.98
C ILE A 92 13.59 8.93 -3.94
N ALA A 93 12.77 8.90 -4.99
CA ALA A 93 12.64 10.00 -5.92
C ALA A 93 12.23 11.29 -5.19
N LEU A 94 11.13 11.30 -4.45
CA LEU A 94 10.68 12.49 -3.73
C LEU A 94 11.67 12.98 -2.66
N GLY A 95 12.38 12.08 -1.98
CA GLY A 95 13.43 12.43 -1.01
C GLY A 95 14.67 13.06 -1.66
N CYS A 96 15.02 12.64 -2.88
CA CYS A 96 16.15 13.17 -3.63
C CYS A 96 15.80 14.38 -4.52
N ALA A 97 14.51 14.67 -4.73
CA ALA A 97 14.02 15.68 -5.67
C ALA A 97 14.59 17.08 -5.41
N THR A 98 14.84 17.42 -4.15
CA THR A 98 15.46 18.70 -3.74
C THR A 98 16.86 18.88 -4.31
N PHE A 99 17.66 17.81 -4.37
CA PHE A 99 19.08 17.90 -4.75
C PHE A 99 19.31 17.75 -6.24
N LEU A 100 18.41 17.07 -6.95
CA LEU A 100 18.57 16.67 -8.35
C LEU A 100 17.97 17.66 -9.37
N GLY A 101 17.45 18.80 -8.90
CA GLY A 101 17.07 19.93 -9.76
C GLY A 101 18.28 20.59 -10.41
N ASN A 102 18.11 21.20 -11.57
CA ASN A 102 19.21 21.85 -12.30
C ASN A 102 19.73 23.06 -11.50
N ARG A 103 21.03 23.06 -11.16
CA ARG A 103 21.66 24.13 -10.37
C ARG A 103 21.52 25.52 -10.99
N GLU A 104 21.47 25.62 -12.31
CA GLU A 104 21.45 26.91 -13.04
C GLU A 104 20.05 27.52 -13.11
N THR A 105 19.01 26.68 -13.17
CA THR A 105 17.63 27.14 -13.42
C THR A 105 16.68 26.91 -12.24
N SER A 106 17.08 26.11 -11.25
CA SER A 106 16.20 25.73 -10.15
C SER A 106 16.11 26.83 -9.10
N ASN A 107 14.89 27.09 -8.65
CA ASN A 107 14.62 27.96 -7.50
C ASN A 107 14.64 27.20 -6.16
N LYS A 108 14.98 25.91 -6.15
CA LYS A 108 15.03 25.09 -4.93
C LYS A 108 16.34 25.26 -4.19
N ALA A 109 16.24 25.24 -2.86
CA ALA A 109 17.40 25.19 -2.00
C ALA A 109 18.23 23.92 -2.27
N TRP A 110 19.55 24.07 -2.36
CA TRP A 110 20.52 22.98 -2.55
C TRP A 110 20.36 22.16 -3.84
N ALA A 111 19.80 22.75 -4.90
CA ALA A 111 19.84 22.15 -6.23
C ALA A 111 21.29 22.01 -6.72
N MET A 112 21.72 20.79 -7.00
CA MET A 112 23.07 20.45 -7.47
C MET A 112 23.06 19.61 -8.76
N GLY A 113 21.89 19.33 -9.30
CA GLY A 113 21.69 18.50 -10.49
C GLY A 113 21.85 19.25 -11.80
N THR A 114 21.46 18.57 -12.87
CA THR A 114 21.45 19.02 -14.26
C THR A 114 20.09 18.72 -14.91
N ASP A 115 19.87 19.17 -16.15
CA ASP A 115 18.71 18.77 -16.95
C ASP A 115 18.56 17.24 -17.07
N SER A 116 19.68 16.51 -17.12
CA SER A 116 19.68 15.05 -17.19
C SER A 116 19.20 14.40 -15.90
N THR A 117 19.63 14.91 -14.73
CA THR A 117 19.14 14.39 -13.45
C THR A 117 17.67 14.74 -13.24
N CYS A 118 17.24 15.93 -13.67
CA CYS A 118 15.84 16.32 -13.66
C CYS A 118 14.99 15.42 -14.57
N SER A 119 15.47 15.09 -15.77
CA SER A 119 14.79 14.16 -16.68
C SER A 119 14.67 12.75 -16.09
N ALA A 120 15.73 12.23 -15.49
CA ALA A 120 15.70 10.95 -14.79
C ALA A 120 14.70 10.96 -13.63
N MET A 121 14.62 12.06 -12.88
CA MET A 121 13.64 12.25 -11.82
C MET A 121 12.21 12.32 -12.31
N GLY A 122 11.96 13.03 -13.41
CA GLY A 122 10.66 13.07 -14.08
C GLY A 122 10.21 11.68 -14.52
N PHE A 123 11.12 10.88 -15.05
CA PHE A 123 10.87 9.48 -15.40
C PHE A 123 10.53 8.60 -14.19
N LEU A 124 11.30 8.70 -13.10
CA LEU A 124 11.03 7.95 -11.86
C LEU A 124 9.68 8.35 -11.24
N ASN A 125 9.37 9.65 -11.24
CA ASN A 125 8.05 10.16 -10.85
C ASN A 125 6.94 9.67 -11.76
N ASN A 126 7.20 9.49 -13.06
CA ASN A 126 6.22 8.91 -13.98
C ASN A 126 5.99 7.42 -13.68
N ILE A 127 7.06 6.66 -13.47
CA ILE A 127 6.96 5.24 -13.06
C ILE A 127 6.24 5.09 -11.72
N ALA A 128 6.36 6.05 -10.80
CA ALA A 128 5.66 6.07 -9.52
C ALA A 128 4.12 5.99 -9.65
N PHE A 129 3.54 6.41 -10.79
CA PHE A 129 2.10 6.21 -11.06
C PHE A 129 1.69 4.74 -11.09
N SER A 130 2.63 3.81 -11.20
CA SER A 130 2.37 2.38 -11.01
C SER A 130 1.77 2.11 -9.62
N GLY A 131 2.25 2.78 -8.56
CA GLY A 131 1.69 2.67 -7.22
C GLY A 131 0.22 3.11 -7.17
N THR A 132 -0.12 4.17 -7.90
CA THR A 132 -1.51 4.64 -8.07
C THR A 132 -2.38 3.57 -8.74
N LEU A 133 -1.93 2.99 -9.85
CA LEU A 133 -2.64 1.91 -10.54
C LEU A 133 -2.75 0.62 -9.72
N TYR A 134 -1.76 0.30 -8.88
CA TYR A 134 -1.87 -0.81 -7.94
C TYR A 134 -2.92 -0.57 -6.86
N ASN A 135 -3.17 0.68 -6.46
CA ASN A 135 -4.27 0.99 -5.52
C ASN A 135 -5.64 0.70 -6.17
N ALA A 136 -5.83 1.08 -7.43
CA ALA A 136 -7.01 0.68 -8.20
C ALA A 136 -7.10 -0.86 -8.30
N SER A 137 -6.01 -1.54 -8.63
CA SER A 137 -5.95 -3.00 -8.76
C SER A 137 -6.33 -3.71 -7.45
N LEU A 138 -5.85 -3.22 -6.29
CA LEU A 138 -6.23 -3.72 -4.96
C LEU A 138 -7.72 -3.50 -4.68
N SER A 139 -8.28 -2.36 -5.08
CA SER A 139 -9.71 -2.09 -4.96
C SER A 139 -10.55 -3.09 -5.76
N TYR A 140 -10.16 -3.36 -7.01
CA TYR A 140 -10.80 -4.37 -7.84
C TYR A 140 -10.64 -5.78 -7.27
N TYR A 141 -9.47 -6.12 -6.72
CA TYR A 141 -9.27 -7.38 -6.00
C TYR A 141 -10.28 -7.55 -4.86
N PHE A 142 -10.49 -6.52 -4.04
CA PHE A 142 -11.49 -6.55 -2.97
C PHE A 142 -12.92 -6.67 -3.51
N LEU A 143 -13.23 -6.01 -4.63
CA LEU A 143 -14.53 -6.15 -5.28
C LEU A 143 -14.77 -7.59 -5.79
N PHE A 144 -13.80 -8.17 -6.49
CA PHE A 144 -13.90 -9.54 -7.02
C PHE A 144 -14.04 -10.59 -5.92
N THR A 145 -13.31 -10.42 -4.82
CA THR A 145 -13.39 -11.34 -3.68
C THR A 145 -14.68 -11.16 -2.88
N ALA A 146 -15.08 -9.92 -2.57
CA ALA A 146 -16.26 -9.67 -1.74
C ALA A 146 -17.58 -9.87 -2.49
N ARG A 147 -17.74 -9.25 -3.67
CA ARG A 147 -19.02 -9.21 -4.40
C ARG A 147 -19.20 -10.40 -5.33
N PHE A 148 -18.14 -10.79 -6.05
CA PHE A 148 -18.19 -11.83 -7.05
C PHE A 148 -17.76 -13.21 -6.52
N ARG A 149 -17.27 -13.27 -5.27
CA ARG A 149 -16.83 -14.51 -4.62
C ARG A 149 -15.82 -15.30 -5.48
N MET A 150 -15.00 -14.59 -6.24
CA MET A 150 -13.99 -15.22 -7.08
C MET A 150 -12.89 -15.83 -6.20
N LYS A 151 -12.50 -17.07 -6.52
CA LYS A 151 -11.39 -17.74 -5.82
C LYS A 151 -10.05 -17.10 -6.21
N ASN A 152 -9.09 -17.12 -5.28
CA ASN A 152 -7.75 -16.57 -5.51
C ASN A 152 -7.09 -17.16 -6.76
N ASP A 153 -7.27 -18.45 -7.05
CA ASP A 153 -6.71 -19.10 -8.25
C ASP A 153 -7.31 -18.57 -9.56
N GLN A 154 -8.60 -18.23 -9.55
CA GLN A 154 -9.28 -17.68 -10.71
C GLN A 154 -8.80 -16.25 -10.99
N ILE A 155 -8.70 -15.44 -9.94
CA ILE A 155 -8.15 -14.07 -10.02
C ILE A 155 -6.71 -14.14 -10.52
N ALA A 156 -5.90 -15.04 -9.94
CA ALA A 156 -4.48 -15.19 -10.26
C ALA A 156 -4.23 -15.53 -11.75
N ARG A 157 -5.06 -16.41 -12.32
CA ARG A 157 -4.87 -16.88 -13.70
C ARG A 157 -5.47 -15.95 -14.75
N ARG A 158 -6.57 -15.25 -14.44
CA ARG A 158 -7.33 -14.49 -15.46
C ARG A 158 -7.20 -12.98 -15.35
N ILE A 159 -7.17 -12.44 -14.13
CA ILE A 159 -7.30 -10.99 -13.91
C ILE A 159 -5.97 -10.36 -13.51
N GLU A 160 -5.23 -11.03 -12.63
CA GLU A 160 -3.95 -10.53 -12.11
C GLU A 160 -2.91 -10.20 -13.20
N PRO A 161 -2.73 -10.98 -14.28
CA PRO A 161 -1.81 -10.61 -15.34
C PRO A 161 -2.16 -9.27 -15.99
N ALA A 162 -3.45 -9.01 -16.24
CA ALA A 162 -3.90 -7.74 -16.80
C ALA A 162 -3.69 -6.58 -15.82
N MET A 163 -3.91 -6.79 -14.51
CA MET A 163 -3.62 -5.79 -13.48
C MET A 163 -2.14 -5.39 -13.46
N HIS A 164 -1.22 -6.35 -13.54
CA HIS A 164 0.22 -6.07 -13.58
C HIS A 164 0.65 -5.42 -14.89
N ILE A 165 0.21 -5.93 -16.04
CA ILE A 165 0.53 -5.36 -17.35
C ILE A 165 0.06 -3.92 -17.43
N PHE A 166 -1.15 -3.61 -16.97
CA PHE A 166 -1.65 -2.23 -16.99
C PHE A 166 -0.92 -1.34 -15.99
N SER A 167 -0.74 -1.82 -14.74
CA SER A 167 -0.13 -1.02 -13.67
C SER A 167 1.35 -0.69 -13.93
N VAL A 168 2.08 -1.58 -14.60
CA VAL A 168 3.50 -1.36 -14.92
C VAL A 168 3.69 -0.82 -16.33
N GLY A 169 2.98 -1.38 -17.30
CA GLY A 169 3.15 -1.08 -18.71
C GLY A 169 2.80 0.37 -19.04
N PHE A 170 1.68 0.88 -18.54
CA PHE A 170 1.25 2.24 -18.86
C PHE A 170 2.25 3.31 -18.36
N PRO A 171 2.64 3.34 -17.07
CA PRO A 171 3.59 4.35 -16.57
C PRO A 171 5.00 4.19 -17.15
N LEU A 172 5.41 2.95 -17.47
CA LEU A 172 6.70 2.71 -18.11
C LEU A 172 6.73 3.23 -19.54
N ILE A 173 5.72 2.92 -20.37
CA ILE A 173 5.64 3.36 -21.76
C ILE A 173 5.56 4.89 -21.84
N THR A 174 4.65 5.51 -21.08
CA THR A 174 4.54 6.98 -21.04
C THR A 174 5.81 7.63 -20.50
N GLY A 175 6.49 7.00 -19.55
CA GLY A 175 7.76 7.47 -19.00
C GLY A 175 8.87 7.50 -20.06
N ILE A 176 8.98 6.43 -20.84
CA ILE A 176 9.94 6.33 -21.94
C ILE A 176 9.63 7.38 -23.02
N ILE A 177 8.35 7.52 -23.40
CA ILE A 177 7.93 8.55 -24.36
C ILE A 177 8.31 9.95 -23.84
N GLY A 178 8.05 10.23 -22.56
CA GLY A 178 8.43 11.51 -21.95
C GLY A 178 9.94 11.78 -21.96
N LEU A 179 10.75 10.76 -21.70
CA LEU A 179 12.22 10.85 -21.80
C LEU A 179 12.67 11.14 -23.23
N VAL A 180 12.15 10.40 -24.20
CA VAL A 180 12.52 10.56 -25.62
C VAL A 180 12.13 11.93 -26.15
N LEU A 181 10.97 12.44 -25.75
CA LEU A 181 10.50 13.77 -26.14
C LEU A 181 11.18 14.91 -25.37
N GLY A 182 11.88 14.63 -24.26
CA GLY A 182 12.51 15.65 -23.43
C GLY A 182 11.51 16.58 -22.74
N VAL A 183 10.34 16.07 -22.33
CA VAL A 183 9.25 16.89 -21.77
C VAL A 183 9.41 17.18 -20.28
N TYR A 184 10.37 16.54 -19.61
CA TYR A 184 10.56 16.67 -18.18
C TYR A 184 11.37 17.91 -17.83
N ALA A 185 10.77 18.80 -17.05
CA ALA A 185 11.41 19.97 -16.49
C ALA A 185 10.89 20.21 -15.06
N GLU A 186 11.45 21.20 -14.39
CA GLU A 186 11.05 21.56 -13.04
C GLU A 186 9.83 22.49 -13.06
N PRO A 187 8.64 22.05 -12.56
CA PRO A 187 7.51 22.94 -12.35
C PRO A 187 7.76 23.89 -11.18
N VAL A 188 7.22 25.11 -11.27
CA VAL A 188 7.36 26.16 -10.25
C VAL A 188 6.81 25.74 -8.88
N ALA A 189 5.69 25.02 -8.87
CA ALA A 189 4.98 24.62 -7.64
C ALA A 189 5.06 23.12 -7.32
N GLY A 190 5.99 22.37 -7.93
CA GLY A 190 6.01 20.90 -7.82
C GLY A 190 7.17 20.31 -7.01
N MET A 191 6.88 19.16 -6.41
CA MET A 191 7.87 18.33 -5.70
C MET A 191 8.65 17.46 -6.70
N GLY A 192 9.72 18.03 -7.24
CA GLY A 192 10.59 17.38 -8.22
C GLY A 192 10.22 17.71 -9.67
N CYS A 193 10.80 16.95 -10.60
CA CYS A 193 10.62 17.18 -12.04
C CYS A 193 9.38 16.47 -12.58
N TRP A 194 8.72 17.10 -13.55
CA TRP A 194 7.48 16.63 -14.17
C TRP A 194 7.37 17.14 -15.62
N VAL A 195 6.33 16.72 -16.34
CA VAL A 195 6.00 17.26 -17.67
C VAL A 195 5.72 18.77 -17.54
N TYR A 196 6.54 19.61 -18.14
CA TYR A 196 6.47 21.05 -17.93
C TYR A 196 7.05 21.86 -19.11
N ARG A 197 6.40 22.97 -19.48
CA ARG A 197 6.74 23.91 -20.57
C ARG A 197 7.35 23.25 -21.82
N TYR A 198 6.54 22.44 -22.49
CA TYR A 198 6.92 21.77 -23.74
C TYR A 198 6.13 22.31 -24.94
N PRO A 199 6.79 22.65 -26.08
CA PRO A 199 8.24 22.60 -26.32
C PRO A 199 9.02 23.59 -25.43
N LYS A 200 10.33 23.35 -25.23
CA LYS A 200 11.15 24.19 -24.34
C LYS A 200 11.03 25.67 -24.73
N GLY A 201 10.70 26.52 -23.76
CA GLY A 201 10.53 27.96 -23.97
C GLY A 201 9.13 28.40 -24.41
N CYS A 202 8.14 27.51 -24.51
CA CYS A 202 6.76 27.93 -24.75
C CYS A 202 6.17 28.73 -23.56
N GLY A 203 5.05 29.42 -23.80
CA GLY A 203 4.25 30.11 -22.79
C GLY A 203 4.53 31.60 -22.67
N SER A 204 4.22 32.16 -21.50
CA SER A 204 4.44 33.56 -21.16
C SER A 204 5.61 33.63 -20.17
N GLY A 205 6.57 34.52 -20.39
CA GLY A 205 7.73 34.68 -19.51
C GLY A 205 8.88 35.40 -20.21
N PRO A 206 9.91 35.83 -19.46
CA PRO A 206 11.00 36.65 -20.01
C PRO A 206 11.79 35.94 -21.12
N ASN A 207 11.86 34.62 -21.08
CA ASN A 207 12.53 33.79 -22.09
C ASN A 207 11.54 32.97 -22.95
N ALA A 208 10.27 33.36 -22.96
CA ALA A 208 9.25 32.57 -23.63
C ALA A 208 9.06 33.01 -25.09
N THR A 209 8.79 32.06 -25.98
CA THR A 209 8.55 32.31 -27.42
C THR A 209 7.17 32.90 -27.69
N GLY A 210 6.26 32.89 -26.70
CA GLY A 210 4.85 33.24 -26.87
C GLY A 210 4.01 32.12 -27.51
N GLU A 211 4.61 30.99 -27.87
CA GLU A 211 3.88 29.85 -28.42
C GLU A 211 3.10 29.09 -27.32
N PRO A 212 1.91 28.55 -27.62
CA PRO A 212 1.13 27.81 -26.64
C PRO A 212 1.83 26.49 -26.24
N CYS A 213 1.91 26.25 -24.93
CA CYS A 213 2.47 25.00 -24.40
C CYS A 213 1.51 23.81 -24.58
N ILE A 214 2.04 22.68 -25.05
CA ILE A 214 1.30 21.40 -25.12
C ILE A 214 1.54 20.50 -23.90
N SER A 215 2.41 20.91 -22.96
CA SER A 215 2.70 20.18 -21.72
C SER A 215 1.46 19.87 -20.88
N THR A 216 0.44 20.73 -20.93
CA THR A 216 -0.82 20.53 -20.23
C THR A 216 -1.55 19.30 -20.75
N MET A 217 -1.68 19.17 -22.07
CA MET A 217 -2.30 17.99 -22.71
C MET A 217 -1.51 16.71 -22.40
N ILE A 218 -0.18 16.77 -22.50
CA ILE A 218 0.70 15.64 -22.18
C ILE A 218 0.53 15.24 -20.71
N SER A 219 0.51 16.20 -19.79
CA SER A 219 0.31 15.96 -18.36
C SER A 219 -1.04 15.30 -18.06
N TYR A 220 -2.10 15.73 -18.76
CA TYR A 220 -3.42 15.10 -18.62
C TYR A 220 -3.38 13.62 -19.03
N ILE A 221 -2.74 13.31 -20.16
CA ILE A 221 -2.60 11.93 -20.67
C ILE A 221 -1.72 11.10 -19.75
N PHE A 222 -0.60 11.66 -19.29
CA PHE A 222 0.43 10.92 -18.55
C PHE A 222 0.02 10.62 -17.11
N GLY A 223 -0.69 11.54 -16.44
CA GLY A 223 -0.97 11.42 -15.00
C GLY A 223 -2.42 11.66 -14.63
N SER A 224 -3.03 12.76 -15.09
CA SER A 224 -4.33 13.21 -14.54
C SER A 224 -5.46 12.22 -14.80
N TRP A 225 -5.56 11.66 -16.02
CA TRP A 225 -6.57 10.65 -16.33
C TRP A 225 -6.39 9.39 -15.48
N ILE A 226 -5.15 8.93 -15.25
CA ILE A 226 -4.88 7.80 -14.36
C ILE A 226 -5.36 8.09 -12.94
N GLY A 227 -5.00 9.27 -12.41
CA GLY A 227 -5.37 9.68 -11.06
C GLY A 227 -6.89 9.74 -10.90
N PHE A 228 -7.58 10.35 -11.88
CA PHE A 228 -9.04 10.41 -11.92
C PHE A 228 -9.67 9.01 -11.96
N PHE A 229 -9.25 8.14 -12.89
CA PHE A 229 -9.80 6.78 -12.98
C PHE A 229 -9.52 5.95 -11.72
N THR A 230 -8.33 6.11 -11.14
CA THR A 230 -7.98 5.44 -9.87
C THR A 230 -8.92 5.90 -8.76
N LEU A 231 -9.05 7.21 -8.56
CA LEU A 231 -9.91 7.77 -7.52
C LEU A 231 -11.38 7.34 -7.72
N ALA A 232 -11.90 7.48 -8.94
CA ALA A 232 -13.24 7.04 -9.30
C ALA A 232 -13.45 5.55 -9.04
N SER A 233 -12.50 4.69 -9.46
CA SER A 233 -12.57 3.24 -9.21
C SER A 233 -12.57 2.92 -7.72
N LEU A 234 -11.74 3.60 -6.92
CA LEU A 234 -11.69 3.43 -5.47
C LEU A 234 -13.04 3.76 -4.82
N PHE A 235 -13.64 4.89 -5.18
CA PHE A 235 -14.95 5.28 -4.66
C PHE A 235 -16.06 4.32 -5.09
N VAL A 236 -16.17 4.02 -6.39
CA VAL A 236 -17.22 3.17 -6.94
C VAL A 236 -17.13 1.75 -6.38
N ASN A 237 -15.95 1.14 -6.38
CA ASN A 237 -15.76 -0.22 -5.88
C ASN A 237 -16.10 -0.31 -4.39
N ASN A 238 -15.67 0.67 -3.56
CA ASN A 238 -15.99 0.67 -2.14
C ASN A 238 -17.48 0.91 -1.87
N LEU A 239 -18.14 1.74 -2.68
CA LEU A 239 -19.59 1.93 -2.59
C LEU A 239 -20.33 0.63 -2.92
N ILE A 240 -19.91 -0.10 -3.96
CA ILE A 240 -20.49 -1.41 -4.31
C ILE A 240 -20.28 -2.43 -3.19
N ILE A 241 -19.05 -2.53 -2.64
CA ILE A 241 -18.75 -3.44 -1.52
C ILE A 241 -19.60 -3.07 -0.29
N TRP A 242 -19.71 -1.78 0.03
CA TRP A 242 -20.50 -1.31 1.16
C TRP A 242 -22.00 -1.63 1.00
N ALA A 243 -22.56 -1.37 -0.18
CA ALA A 243 -23.96 -1.67 -0.49
C ALA A 243 -24.23 -3.18 -0.41
N PHE A 244 -23.33 -4.00 -0.97
CA PHE A 244 -23.43 -5.45 -0.93
C PHE A 244 -23.40 -6.01 0.50
N VAL A 245 -22.47 -5.55 1.33
CA VAL A 245 -22.37 -5.97 2.74
C VAL A 245 -23.63 -5.57 3.51
N ARG A 246 -24.16 -4.36 3.27
CA ARG A 246 -25.37 -3.88 3.95
C ARG A 246 -26.62 -4.70 3.56
N GLN A 247 -26.74 -5.06 2.28
CA GLN A 247 -27.83 -5.92 1.81
C GLN A 247 -27.77 -7.31 2.44
N GLN A 248 -26.58 -7.91 2.57
CA GLN A 248 -26.44 -9.23 3.20
C GLN A 248 -26.81 -9.23 4.68
N ILE A 249 -26.39 -8.21 5.44
CA ILE A 249 -26.74 -8.11 6.87
C ILE A 249 -28.26 -7.94 7.04
N GLY A 250 -28.90 -7.12 6.20
CA GLY A 250 -30.35 -6.91 6.25
C GLY A 250 -31.16 -8.15 5.87
N ALA A 251 -30.70 -8.93 4.89
CA ALA A 251 -31.36 -10.17 4.49
C ALA A 251 -31.25 -11.25 5.56
N ASN A 252 -30.09 -11.38 6.21
CA ASN A 252 -29.88 -12.39 7.25
C ASN A 252 -30.72 -12.12 8.51
N GLY A 253 -30.91 -10.85 8.90
CA GLY A 253 -31.68 -10.51 10.09
C GLY A 253 -33.18 -10.81 10.00
N ARG A 254 -33.76 -10.87 8.80
CA ARG A 254 -35.19 -11.19 8.60
C ARG A 254 -35.50 -12.68 8.69
N ASN A 255 -34.53 -13.54 8.37
CA ASN A 255 -34.74 -15.00 8.36
C ASN A 255 -34.49 -15.66 9.71
N SER A 256 -34.01 -14.91 10.70
CA SER A 256 -33.74 -15.39 12.06
C SER A 256 -34.89 -15.12 13.04
N VAL A 257 -36.10 -14.83 12.56
CA VAL A 257 -37.28 -14.91 13.44
C VAL A 257 -37.39 -16.36 13.89
N PRO A 258 -37.17 -16.65 15.19
CA PRO A 258 -37.31 -18.00 15.68
C PRO A 258 -38.72 -18.45 15.29
N PRO A 259 -38.91 -19.65 14.72
CA PRO A 259 -40.25 -20.18 14.52
C PRO A 259 -40.94 -20.05 15.85
N SER A 260 -41.93 -19.16 15.93
CA SER A 260 -42.70 -18.98 17.14
C SER A 260 -43.33 -20.34 17.38
N ASN A 261 -42.86 -21.04 18.41
CA ASN A 261 -43.54 -22.20 18.94
C ASN A 261 -44.89 -21.67 19.43
N SER A 262 -45.85 -21.58 18.51
CA SER A 262 -47.25 -21.51 18.82
C SER A 262 -47.58 -22.86 19.44
N SER A 263 -47.26 -22.97 20.73
CA SER A 263 -47.89 -23.89 21.65
C SER A 263 -49.37 -23.49 21.71
N THR A 264 -50.11 -23.87 20.68
CA THR A 264 -51.56 -24.00 20.77
C THR A 264 -51.84 -25.22 21.63
N GLY A 265 -52.29 -24.96 22.85
CA GLY A 265 -53.32 -25.72 23.53
C GLY A 265 -53.09 -27.22 23.67
N GLU A 266 -52.55 -27.60 24.81
CA GLU A 266 -53.29 -28.40 25.78
C GLU A 266 -54.73 -28.74 25.36
N PHE A 267 -54.94 -29.98 24.92
CA PHE A 267 -56.21 -30.67 25.09
C PHE A 267 -55.89 -32.08 25.59
N ASP A 268 -56.19 -32.29 26.88
CA ASP A 268 -56.37 -33.59 27.51
C ASP A 268 -57.27 -34.48 26.62
N ASP A 269 -56.98 -35.78 26.53
CA ASP A 269 -57.71 -36.78 27.31
C ASP A 269 -57.30 -38.22 26.93
N SER A 270 -57.06 -39.05 27.95
CA SER A 270 -57.46 -40.46 28.04
C SER A 270 -57.09 -41.47 26.91
N LYS A 271 -56.14 -42.39 27.19
CA LYS A 271 -56.44 -43.75 27.73
C LYS A 271 -55.25 -44.71 27.68
N SER A 272 -55.17 -45.45 28.77
CA SER A 272 -54.40 -46.66 29.03
C SER A 272 -54.38 -47.67 27.88
N GLY A 273 -53.20 -48.21 27.58
CA GLY A 273 -53.03 -49.34 26.68
C GLY A 273 -51.73 -50.09 26.99
N THR A 274 -51.79 -50.93 28.02
CA THR A 274 -50.84 -51.98 28.34
C THR A 274 -50.49 -52.80 27.09
N PHE A 275 -49.22 -52.81 26.66
CA PHE A 275 -48.70 -54.01 25.99
C PHE A 275 -47.22 -54.24 26.30
N SER A 276 -47.01 -55.49 26.67
CA SER A 276 -45.82 -56.13 27.19
C SER A 276 -44.71 -56.33 26.15
N SER A 277 -43.49 -56.39 26.67
CA SER A 277 -42.50 -57.43 26.38
C SER A 277 -42.22 -57.75 24.90
N PHE A 278 -41.04 -57.34 24.42
CA PHE A 278 -40.11 -58.34 23.89
C PHE A 278 -38.66 -57.85 24.01
N ARG A 279 -37.89 -58.60 24.79
CA ARG A 279 -36.44 -58.51 24.93
C ARG A 279 -35.86 -59.36 23.80
N THR A 280 -35.03 -58.79 22.94
CA THR A 280 -34.04 -59.59 22.20
C THR A 280 -32.79 -58.75 21.97
N GLY A 281 -31.69 -59.27 22.50
CA GLY A 281 -30.39 -58.62 22.52
C GLY A 281 -29.84 -58.40 21.12
N GLY A 282 -29.58 -57.15 20.80
CA GLY A 282 -28.62 -56.74 19.79
C GLY A 282 -27.84 -55.57 20.38
N THR A 283 -26.54 -55.76 20.58
CA THR A 283 -25.60 -54.67 20.87
C THR A 283 -25.53 -53.75 19.64
N SER A 284 -26.56 -52.93 19.46
CA SER A 284 -26.58 -51.87 18.47
C SER A 284 -25.64 -50.77 18.96
N PHE A 285 -24.44 -50.76 18.41
CA PHE A 285 -23.54 -49.61 18.48
C PHE A 285 -24.27 -48.42 17.85
N ARG A 286 -24.93 -47.59 18.67
CA ARG A 286 -25.45 -46.29 18.25
C ARG A 286 -24.23 -45.43 17.93
N ILE A 287 -23.85 -45.41 16.67
CA ILE A 287 -22.99 -44.36 16.13
C ILE A 287 -23.83 -43.09 16.23
N ASP A 288 -23.59 -42.32 17.30
CA ASP A 288 -24.20 -41.01 17.51
C ASP A 288 -23.85 -40.12 16.31
N ALA A 289 -24.77 -40.02 15.35
CA ALA A 289 -24.74 -39.09 14.22
C ALA A 289 -24.90 -37.61 14.66
N SER A 290 -24.56 -37.31 15.92
CA SER A 290 -24.67 -36.02 16.60
C SER A 290 -23.45 -35.10 16.36
N GLN A 291 -22.35 -35.62 15.78
CA GLN A 291 -21.10 -34.86 15.64
C GLN A 291 -20.83 -34.20 14.27
N ASN A 292 -21.69 -34.39 13.25
CA ASN A 292 -21.43 -33.84 11.91
C ASN A 292 -22.28 -32.62 11.52
N SER A 293 -23.14 -32.11 12.40
CA SER A 293 -23.71 -30.77 12.21
C SER A 293 -22.76 -29.72 12.77
N VAL A 294 -21.58 -29.56 12.16
CA VAL A 294 -21.02 -28.21 12.07
C VAL A 294 -22.14 -27.41 11.42
N THR A 295 -22.82 -26.62 12.24
CA THR A 295 -24.09 -26.04 11.82
C THR A 295 -23.79 -25.09 10.67
N ASN A 296 -24.69 -25.02 9.69
CA ASN A 296 -24.58 -24.02 8.62
C ASN A 296 -24.46 -22.58 9.18
N GLU A 297 -24.83 -22.38 10.45
CA GLU A 297 -24.61 -21.15 11.21
C GLU A 297 -23.13 -20.85 11.44
N ASP A 298 -22.31 -21.80 11.90
CA ASP A 298 -20.88 -21.58 12.13
C ASP A 298 -20.13 -21.19 10.84
N ILE A 299 -20.48 -21.83 9.72
CA ILE A 299 -19.92 -21.51 8.40
C ILE A 299 -20.36 -20.09 7.97
N ARG A 300 -21.62 -19.72 8.21
CA ARG A 300 -22.13 -18.38 7.86
C ARG A 300 -21.47 -17.29 8.70
N ASP A 301 -21.30 -17.53 9.99
CA ASP A 301 -20.68 -16.59 10.93
C ASP A 301 -19.21 -16.36 10.63
N SER A 302 -18.47 -17.41 10.28
CA SER A 302 -17.06 -17.30 9.86
C SER A 302 -16.92 -16.52 8.54
N GLN A 303 -17.79 -16.78 7.57
CA GLN A 303 -17.85 -16.02 6.31
C GLN A 303 -18.16 -14.54 6.55
N GLU A 304 -19.09 -14.23 7.45
CA GLU A 304 -19.44 -12.85 7.79
C GLU A 304 -18.26 -12.11 8.46
N ARG A 305 -17.57 -12.76 9.40
CA ARG A 305 -16.37 -12.18 10.03
C ARG A 305 -15.29 -11.89 9.01
N ARG A 306 -15.02 -12.82 8.08
CA ARG A 306 -14.07 -12.62 6.98
C ARG A 306 -14.46 -11.44 6.10
N LEU A 307 -15.73 -11.34 5.71
CA LEU A 307 -16.23 -10.26 4.87
C LEU A 307 -16.10 -8.88 5.55
N ARG A 308 -16.40 -8.80 6.86
CA ARG A 308 -16.22 -7.56 7.64
C ARG A 308 -14.76 -7.13 7.70
N LEU A 309 -13.83 -8.08 7.89
CA LEU A 309 -12.39 -7.81 7.89
C LEU A 309 -11.91 -7.31 6.52
N VAL A 310 -12.33 -7.96 5.43
CA VAL A 310 -12.00 -7.55 4.06
C VAL A 310 -12.51 -6.14 3.77
N ARG A 311 -13.76 -5.83 4.15
CA ARG A 311 -14.34 -4.49 4.00
C ARG A 311 -13.52 -3.44 4.74
N SER A 312 -13.20 -3.68 6.01
CA SER A 312 -12.42 -2.73 6.80
C SER A 312 -11.01 -2.53 6.24
N GLN A 313 -10.37 -3.56 5.69
CA GLN A 313 -9.07 -3.41 5.03
C GLN A 313 -9.18 -2.56 3.77
N ALA A 314 -10.17 -2.82 2.91
CA ALA A 314 -10.39 -2.06 1.68
C ALA A 314 -10.57 -0.56 1.96
N ILE A 315 -11.43 -0.21 2.93
CA ILE A 315 -11.68 1.18 3.32
C ILE A 315 -10.40 1.85 3.85
N LEU A 316 -9.60 1.12 4.64
CA LEU A 316 -8.36 1.68 5.20
C LEU A 316 -7.29 1.93 4.12
N PHE A 317 -7.17 1.05 3.11
CA PHE A 317 -6.29 1.31 1.97
C PHE A 317 -6.73 2.53 1.16
N VAL A 318 -8.03 2.71 0.95
CA VAL A 318 -8.56 3.89 0.27
C VAL A 318 -8.30 5.15 1.08
N ALA A 319 -8.55 5.12 2.39
CA ALA A 319 -8.27 6.24 3.28
C ALA A 319 -6.78 6.60 3.30
N SER A 320 -5.90 5.60 3.33
CA SER A 320 -4.45 5.74 3.21
C SER A 320 -4.06 6.49 1.93
N TYR A 321 -4.54 6.01 0.78
CA TYR A 321 -4.26 6.60 -0.53
C TYR A 321 -4.84 8.02 -0.68
N VAL A 322 -6.07 8.25 -0.24
CA VAL A 322 -6.68 9.59 -0.27
C VAL A 322 -5.89 10.54 0.64
N ALA A 323 -5.49 10.12 1.84
CA ALA A 323 -4.73 10.97 2.75
C ALA A 323 -3.37 11.40 2.18
N SER A 324 -2.68 10.52 1.45
CA SER A 324 -1.37 10.84 0.84
C SER A 324 -1.50 11.62 -0.48
N SER A 325 -2.52 11.33 -1.29
CA SER A 325 -2.58 11.79 -2.69
C SER A 325 -3.54 12.96 -2.92
N MET A 326 -4.55 13.16 -2.05
CA MET A 326 -5.59 14.17 -2.27
C MET A 326 -5.04 15.59 -2.36
N ILE A 327 -4.06 15.93 -1.50
CA ILE A 327 -3.46 17.27 -1.50
C ILE A 327 -2.72 17.55 -2.80
N THR A 328 -2.02 16.54 -3.34
CA THR A 328 -1.38 16.64 -4.65
C THR A 328 -2.41 16.88 -5.74
N TYR A 329 -3.55 16.19 -5.72
CA TYR A 329 -4.61 16.43 -6.71
C TYR A 329 -5.22 17.82 -6.61
N ILE A 330 -5.42 18.35 -5.40
CA ILE A 330 -5.91 19.71 -5.19
C ILE A 330 -4.90 20.74 -5.74
N LEU A 331 -3.61 20.57 -5.44
CA LEU A 331 -2.56 21.45 -5.95
C LEU A 331 -2.45 21.40 -7.48
N ARG A 332 -2.54 20.21 -8.07
CA ARG A 332 -2.57 20.06 -9.54
C ARG A 332 -3.80 20.70 -10.18
N LEU A 333 -4.94 20.69 -9.49
CA LEU A 333 -6.14 21.38 -9.96
C LEU A 333 -5.91 22.91 -9.97
N PHE A 334 -5.31 23.47 -8.92
CA PHE A 334 -4.96 24.90 -8.90
C PHE A 334 -3.91 25.26 -9.95
N GLU A 335 -2.88 24.43 -10.14
CA GLU A 335 -1.87 24.62 -11.19
C GLU A 335 -2.50 24.65 -12.58
N SER A 336 -3.51 23.79 -12.84
CA SER A 336 -4.22 23.79 -14.12
C SER A 336 -5.10 25.03 -14.37
N GLN A 337 -5.36 25.85 -13.34
CA GLN A 337 -6.13 27.09 -13.45
C GLN A 337 -5.25 28.33 -13.66
N ALA A 338 -3.92 28.21 -13.49
CA ALA A 338 -3.00 29.31 -13.73
C ALA A 338 -2.78 29.48 -15.25
N PHE A 339 -3.33 30.56 -15.82
CA PHE A 339 -3.18 30.86 -17.26
C PHE A 339 -1.98 31.77 -17.56
N ASP A 340 -1.57 32.59 -16.60
CA ASP A 340 -0.49 33.57 -16.75
C ASP A 340 0.73 33.23 -15.90
N TYR A 341 1.92 33.61 -16.39
CA TYR A 341 3.20 33.41 -15.71
C TYR A 341 3.23 33.94 -14.27
N VAL A 342 2.68 35.14 -14.06
CA VAL A 342 2.63 35.77 -12.73
C VAL A 342 1.81 34.92 -11.76
N GLN A 343 0.64 34.43 -12.18
CA GLN A 343 -0.21 33.57 -11.35
C GLN A 343 0.50 32.26 -11.00
N GLU A 344 1.22 31.69 -11.96
CA GLU A 344 2.01 30.48 -11.76
C GLU A 344 3.11 30.69 -10.71
N MET A 345 3.82 31.82 -10.77
CA MET A 345 4.88 32.18 -9.81
C MET A 345 4.34 32.53 -8.41
N GLU A 346 3.11 33.04 -8.31
CA GLU A 346 2.43 33.30 -7.03
C GLU A 346 1.77 32.06 -6.40
N LEU A 347 1.62 30.98 -7.16
CA LEU A 347 0.95 29.76 -6.70
C LEU A 347 1.62 29.11 -5.47
N PRO A 348 2.97 28.97 -5.42
CA PRO A 348 3.65 28.45 -4.23
C PRO A 348 3.46 29.33 -2.99
N TYR A 349 3.43 30.66 -3.17
CA TYR A 349 3.25 31.61 -2.07
C TYR A 349 1.82 31.55 -1.52
N SER A 350 0.82 31.59 -2.40
CA SER A 350 -0.59 31.53 -2.03
C SER A 350 -1.00 30.19 -1.43
N ASN A 351 -0.36 29.09 -1.84
CA ASN A 351 -0.67 27.73 -1.41
C ASN A 351 0.39 27.09 -0.51
N TYR A 352 1.20 27.90 0.18
CA TYR A 352 2.33 27.41 0.99
C TYR A 352 1.94 26.33 2.01
N THR A 353 0.80 26.48 2.70
CA THR A 353 0.31 25.47 3.66
C THR A 353 -0.01 24.13 2.99
N LEU A 354 -0.60 24.16 1.81
CA LEU A 354 -0.89 22.94 1.04
C LEU A 354 0.41 22.27 0.58
N MET A 355 1.42 23.05 0.20
CA MET A 355 2.74 22.50 -0.15
C MET A 355 3.42 21.82 1.04
N ILE A 356 3.39 22.42 2.25
CA ILE A 356 3.90 21.76 3.47
C ILE A 356 3.21 20.41 3.68
N LEU A 357 1.87 20.40 3.62
CA LEU A 357 1.11 19.17 3.82
C LEU A 357 1.41 18.14 2.73
N GLN A 358 1.58 18.58 1.48
CA GLN A 358 1.97 17.72 0.36
C GLN A 358 3.35 17.10 0.58
N SER A 359 4.34 17.89 1.01
CA SER A 359 5.70 17.42 1.29
C SER A 359 5.74 16.39 2.41
N ILE A 360 4.86 16.51 3.41
CA ILE A 360 4.76 15.53 4.49
C ILE A 360 4.00 14.29 4.05
N LEU A 361 2.82 14.44 3.42
CA LEU A 361 1.86 13.34 3.24
C LEU A 361 2.10 12.52 1.97
N LEU A 362 2.58 13.14 0.87
CA LEU A 362 2.78 12.40 -0.38
C LEU A 362 3.80 11.26 -0.24
N PRO A 363 4.96 11.45 0.41
CA PRO A 363 5.92 10.37 0.53
C PRO A 363 5.48 9.27 1.51
N LEU A 364 4.48 9.48 2.38
CA LEU A 364 4.12 8.57 3.49
C LEU A 364 3.29 7.33 3.10
N GLN A 365 3.00 7.13 1.81
CA GLN A 365 2.12 6.06 1.34
C GLN A 365 2.53 4.66 1.84
N GLY A 366 3.82 4.32 1.79
CA GLY A 366 4.34 3.02 2.24
C GLY A 366 4.13 2.78 3.74
N LEU A 367 4.25 3.83 4.56
CA LEU A 367 3.99 3.75 6.01
C LEU A 367 2.51 3.47 6.28
N PHE A 368 1.62 4.19 5.61
CA PHE A 368 0.18 4.00 5.78
C PHE A 368 -0.24 2.60 5.32
N ASN A 369 0.25 2.15 4.17
CA ASN A 369 0.04 0.79 3.66
C ASN A 369 0.50 -0.28 4.67
N MET A 370 1.66 -0.08 5.31
CA MET A 370 2.18 -1.00 6.33
C MET A 370 1.23 -1.11 7.53
N MET A 371 0.71 0.03 8.03
CA MET A 371 -0.25 0.03 9.14
C MET A 371 -1.52 -0.75 8.79
N VAL A 372 -2.04 -0.58 7.57
CA VAL A 372 -3.21 -1.34 7.11
C VAL A 372 -2.90 -2.83 7.01
N TYR A 373 -1.72 -3.20 6.49
CA TYR A 373 -1.32 -4.60 6.32
C TYR A 373 -1.10 -5.34 7.64
N ILE A 374 -0.52 -4.68 8.66
CA ILE A 374 -0.26 -5.29 9.97
C ILE A 374 -1.55 -5.47 10.79
N ARG A 375 -2.53 -4.57 10.62
CA ARG A 375 -3.74 -4.48 11.45
C ARG A 375 -4.48 -5.81 11.68
N PRO A 376 -4.76 -6.68 10.70
CA PRO A 376 -5.52 -7.91 10.91
C PRO A 376 -4.77 -8.89 11.83
N LYS A 377 -3.46 -9.02 11.64
CA LYS A 377 -2.59 -9.86 12.48
C LYS A 377 -2.47 -9.29 13.90
N TYR A 378 -2.36 -7.96 14.01
CA TYR A 378 -2.35 -7.28 15.30
C TYR A 378 -3.64 -7.53 16.11
N ILE A 379 -4.81 -7.38 15.48
CA ILE A 379 -6.10 -7.61 16.14
C ILE A 379 -6.23 -9.08 16.58
N ARG A 380 -5.85 -10.02 15.72
CA ARG A 380 -5.85 -11.46 16.07
C ARG A 380 -4.97 -11.73 17.29
N ASN A 381 -3.72 -11.25 17.28
CA ASN A 381 -2.80 -11.42 18.41
C ASN A 381 -3.34 -10.77 19.71
N ARG A 382 -4.04 -9.63 19.62
CA ARG A 382 -4.65 -8.99 20.79
C ARG A 382 -5.83 -9.76 21.38
N ASN A 383 -6.57 -10.48 20.54
CA ASN A 383 -7.67 -11.34 20.99
C ASN A 383 -7.13 -12.65 21.59
N ASP A 384 -6.11 -13.25 20.97
CA ASP A 384 -5.52 -14.51 21.43
C ASP A 384 -4.68 -14.32 22.70
N PHE A 385 -4.04 -13.16 22.86
CA PHE A 385 -3.15 -12.85 23.98
C PHE A 385 -3.50 -11.50 24.63
N PRO A 386 -4.67 -11.41 25.32
CA PRO A 386 -5.18 -10.13 25.83
C PRO A 386 -4.30 -9.51 26.93
N ARG A 387 -3.52 -10.33 27.65
CA ARG A 387 -2.59 -9.91 28.71
C ARG A 387 -1.26 -9.36 28.20
N GLU A 388 -0.90 -9.65 26.95
CA GLU A 388 0.39 -9.22 26.39
C GLU A 388 0.37 -7.75 25.96
N SER A 389 1.54 -7.13 25.95
CA SER A 389 1.67 -5.70 25.60
C SER A 389 1.33 -5.42 24.13
N ARG A 390 1.00 -4.16 23.82
CA ARG A 390 0.73 -3.73 22.43
C ARG A 390 1.98 -3.89 21.55
N VAL A 391 3.15 -3.55 22.08
CA VAL A 391 4.44 -3.70 21.38
C VAL A 391 4.72 -5.17 21.09
N TRP A 392 4.44 -6.08 22.05
CA TRP A 392 4.53 -7.52 21.82
C TRP A 392 3.62 -7.98 20.69
N SER A 393 2.37 -7.50 20.66
CA SER A 393 1.40 -7.87 19.62
C SER A 393 1.83 -7.42 18.22
N ILE A 394 2.42 -6.23 18.10
CA ILE A 394 2.99 -5.71 16.85
C ILE A 394 4.22 -6.52 16.44
N ARG A 395 5.16 -6.78 17.37
CA ARG A 395 6.35 -7.60 17.09
C ARG A 395 5.96 -9.00 16.62
N ARG A 396 4.98 -9.64 17.28
CA ARG A 396 4.46 -10.95 16.87
C ARG A 396 3.72 -10.89 15.52
N ALA A 397 3.03 -9.79 15.21
CA ALA A 397 2.38 -9.62 13.90
C ALA A 397 3.41 -9.56 12.75
N VAL A 398 4.56 -8.91 12.99
CA VAL A 398 5.64 -8.75 12.00
C VAL A 398 6.55 -9.99 11.92
N LEU A 399 7.02 -10.48 13.07
CA LEU A 399 8.01 -11.57 13.16
C LEU A 399 7.39 -12.97 13.18
N GLY A 400 6.06 -13.06 13.28
CA GLY A 400 5.32 -14.32 13.34
C GLY A 400 5.48 -15.06 14.68
N ALA A 401 5.35 -16.38 14.63
CA ALA A 401 5.30 -17.24 15.82
C ALA A 401 6.61 -17.31 16.64
N LYS A 402 7.72 -16.75 16.13
CA LYS A 402 9.02 -16.70 16.83
C LYS A 402 8.99 -15.85 18.11
N VAL A 403 7.98 -15.01 18.29
CA VAL A 403 7.82 -14.15 19.47
C VAL A 403 6.91 -14.86 20.47
N GLU A 404 7.48 -15.49 21.48
CA GLU A 404 6.76 -16.22 22.53
C GLU A 404 6.08 -15.28 23.55
N PRO A 405 4.94 -15.66 24.14
CA PRO A 405 4.26 -14.87 25.17
C PRO A 405 5.07 -14.84 26.48
N VAL A 406 5.10 -13.68 27.14
CA VAL A 406 5.87 -13.47 28.39
C VAL A 406 5.12 -14.04 29.59
N HIS A 407 3.79 -13.90 29.63
CA HIS A 407 3.01 -14.24 30.81
C HIS A 407 2.71 -15.74 30.98
N SER A 408 2.86 -16.56 29.93
CA SER A 408 2.70 -18.01 30.06
C SER A 408 3.75 -18.63 30.99
N LEU A 409 4.95 -18.03 31.06
CA LEU A 409 6.04 -18.52 31.91
C LEU A 409 5.76 -18.34 33.41
N VAL A 410 4.90 -17.40 33.80
CA VAL A 410 4.62 -17.10 35.22
C VAL A 410 3.61 -18.07 35.83
N ILE A 411 2.66 -18.56 35.03
CA ILE A 411 1.60 -19.46 35.54
C ILE A 411 2.16 -20.86 35.80
N ASP A 412 3.10 -21.34 34.98
CA ASP A 412 3.72 -22.66 35.20
C ASP A 412 4.60 -22.71 36.45
N ILE A 413 5.19 -21.58 36.87
CA ILE A 413 5.97 -21.49 38.12
C ILE A 413 5.06 -21.55 39.36
N GLN A 414 3.83 -21.05 39.26
CA GLN A 414 2.88 -21.07 40.39
C GLN A 414 1.99 -22.32 40.43
N GLY A 415 1.79 -23.00 39.30
CA GLY A 415 1.06 -24.26 39.19
C GLY A 415 1.88 -25.51 39.48
N GLY A 416 3.19 -25.36 39.70
CA GLY A 416 4.11 -26.44 40.09
C GLY A 416 3.75 -27.02 41.47
N ASN A 417 2.92 -28.07 41.44
CA ASN A 417 2.69 -29.10 42.44
C ASN A 417 3.46 -28.92 43.78
N LYS A 418 2.80 -28.32 44.77
CA LYS A 418 3.29 -28.23 46.17
C LYS A 418 3.55 -29.60 46.82
N ASN A 419 3.25 -30.72 46.15
CA ASN A 419 3.46 -32.07 46.67
C ASN A 419 4.68 -32.80 46.09
N ALA A 420 5.48 -32.17 45.23
CA ALA A 420 6.83 -32.66 44.99
C ALA A 420 7.71 -32.21 46.17
N ALA A 421 7.89 -33.11 47.14
CA ALA A 421 8.75 -32.92 48.30
C ALA A 421 10.19 -32.59 47.85
N PHE A 422 10.48 -31.29 47.71
CA PHE A 422 11.83 -30.78 47.59
C PHE A 422 12.45 -30.78 48.98
N SER A 423 13.18 -31.86 49.24
CA SER A 423 14.22 -31.87 50.25
C SER A 423 15.30 -30.84 49.86
N SER A 424 15.66 -30.00 50.81
CA SER A 424 16.82 -29.10 50.85
C SER A 424 16.64 -27.65 50.31
N PRO A 425 16.50 -26.67 51.22
CA PRO A 425 16.48 -25.23 50.92
C PRO A 425 17.82 -24.61 50.46
N ALA A 426 18.86 -25.41 50.19
CA ALA A 426 20.21 -24.89 49.98
C ALA A 426 20.53 -24.42 48.54
N VAL A 427 19.78 -24.87 47.52
CA VAL A 427 20.17 -24.65 46.11
C VAL A 427 19.61 -23.36 45.50
N VAL A 428 18.45 -22.89 45.97
CA VAL A 428 17.78 -21.71 45.36
C VAL A 428 18.46 -20.38 45.75
N LYS A 429 19.20 -20.33 46.86
CA LYS A 429 19.98 -19.14 47.25
C LYS A 429 21.25 -18.92 46.40
N GLY A 430 21.72 -19.93 45.66
CA GLY A 430 22.92 -19.80 44.80
C GLY A 430 22.65 -19.21 43.41
N MET A 431 21.40 -19.29 42.92
CA MET A 431 21.08 -18.89 41.55
C MET A 431 20.66 -17.43 41.43
N VAL A 432 20.16 -16.82 42.51
CA VAL A 432 19.78 -15.40 42.54
C VAL A 432 20.99 -14.48 42.80
N SER A 433 22.04 -14.97 43.47
CA SER A 433 23.28 -14.22 43.70
C SER A 433 24.21 -14.13 42.48
N SER A 434 24.00 -14.95 41.45
CA SER A 434 24.80 -14.88 40.21
C SER A 434 24.30 -13.84 39.20
N LEU A 435 23.10 -13.27 39.39
CA LEU A 435 22.55 -12.25 38.49
C LEU A 435 22.76 -10.81 38.97
N THR A 436 23.19 -10.59 40.22
CA THR A 436 23.44 -9.25 40.78
C THR A 436 24.89 -8.78 40.73
N ASN A 437 25.85 -9.60 40.27
CA ASN A 437 27.28 -9.25 40.25
C ASN A 437 27.86 -8.88 38.86
N ALA A 438 27.03 -8.58 37.86
CA ALA A 438 27.50 -8.20 36.52
C ALA A 438 27.52 -6.67 36.24
N SER A 439 27.52 -5.83 37.27
CA SER A 439 27.64 -4.37 37.11
C SER A 439 28.45 -3.78 38.27
N GLY A 440 29.76 -3.70 38.08
CA GLY A 440 30.67 -3.10 39.07
C GLY A 440 32.12 -3.37 38.71
N GLY A 441 32.60 -2.75 37.63
CA GLY A 441 34.02 -2.68 37.29
C GLY A 441 34.49 -1.24 37.46
N ASP A 442 35.10 -1.00 38.62
CA ASP A 442 35.63 0.27 39.08
C ASP A 442 36.73 0.86 38.19
N ALA A 443 36.73 2.19 38.17
CA ALA A 443 37.84 3.03 37.78
C ALA A 443 39.03 2.87 38.74
N LYS A 444 40.25 2.88 38.18
CA LYS A 444 41.43 3.37 38.90
C LYS A 444 42.48 3.90 37.93
N ASP A 445 42.89 5.12 38.25
CA ASP A 445 44.03 5.88 37.74
C ASP A 445 45.35 5.10 37.72
N SER A 446 46.23 5.44 36.78
CA SER A 446 47.67 5.68 36.97
C SER A 446 48.31 6.20 35.67
N ASP A 447 48.56 7.51 35.64
CA ASP A 447 49.73 8.27 35.17
C ASP A 447 50.65 7.76 34.02
N ASP A 448 50.78 8.66 33.03
CA ASP A 448 52.01 9.30 32.53
C ASP A 448 53.09 8.47 31.75
N HIS A 449 53.18 8.70 30.44
CA HIS A 449 54.38 9.25 29.76
C HIS A 449 54.28 9.30 28.22
N GLY A 450 54.62 10.48 27.65
CA GLY A 450 55.64 10.59 26.60
C GLY A 450 55.28 10.33 25.13
N MET A 451 55.12 11.44 24.37
CA MET A 451 55.69 11.72 23.03
C MET A 451 56.12 10.56 22.10
N THR A 452 55.58 10.51 20.88
CA THR A 452 56.27 10.91 19.61
C THR A 452 55.50 10.48 18.35
N SER A 453 55.75 11.24 17.29
CA SER A 453 55.26 11.20 15.91
C SER A 453 55.59 9.92 15.12
N GLY A 454 54.88 9.70 14.01
CA GLY A 454 55.43 8.98 12.85
C GLY A 454 54.48 8.04 12.11
N ASP A 455 54.09 8.48 10.92
CA ASP A 455 53.86 7.76 9.65
C ASP A 455 53.80 6.21 9.62
N GLY A 456 52.95 5.67 8.73
CA GLY A 456 53.31 4.43 8.03
C GLY A 456 52.16 3.52 7.59
N LEU A 457 52.01 3.45 6.27
CA LEU A 457 51.21 2.57 5.43
C LEU A 457 51.35 1.04 5.65
N ASN A 458 50.37 0.31 5.08
CA ASN A 458 50.37 -1.10 4.65
C ASN A 458 50.40 -2.17 5.78
N GLU A 459 49.81 -3.36 5.72
CA GLU A 459 49.29 -4.18 4.62
C GLU A 459 48.49 -5.36 5.26
N SER A 460 47.53 -5.90 4.51
CA SER A 460 47.22 -7.34 4.39
C SER A 460 46.69 -8.22 5.56
N SER A 461 45.59 -8.91 5.19
CA SER A 461 45.35 -10.36 5.29
C SER A 461 44.74 -10.99 6.56
N GLU A 462 43.73 -11.82 6.25
CA GLU A 462 43.27 -13.06 6.89
C GLU A 462 43.19 -13.17 8.42
N LEU A 463 42.00 -13.51 8.93
CA LEU A 463 41.85 -14.76 9.69
C LEU A 463 40.39 -15.21 9.82
N SER A 464 40.09 -16.35 9.21
CA SER A 464 38.94 -17.19 9.56
C SER A 464 39.17 -17.87 10.91
N LYS A 465 38.20 -17.79 11.83
CA LYS A 465 38.12 -18.72 12.97
C LYS A 465 36.71 -19.28 13.15
N SER A 466 36.66 -20.57 12.88
CA SER A 466 35.72 -21.60 13.27
C SER A 466 35.19 -21.49 14.70
N ILE A 467 33.87 -21.61 14.87
CA ILE A 467 33.23 -21.93 16.15
C ILE A 467 32.79 -23.40 16.13
N VAL A 468 33.35 -24.14 17.07
CA VAL A 468 33.01 -25.51 17.46
C VAL A 468 31.69 -25.47 18.24
N ILE A 469 30.66 -26.20 17.78
CA ILE A 469 29.50 -26.54 18.62
C ILE A 469 29.48 -28.05 18.79
N SER A 470 29.82 -28.49 20.00
CA SER A 470 29.72 -29.87 20.44
C SER A 470 28.27 -30.33 20.46
N ARG A 471 28.06 -31.46 19.78
CA ARG A 471 26.86 -32.30 19.79
C ARG A 471 26.86 -33.12 21.08
N ALA A 472 25.84 -32.95 21.93
CA ALA A 472 25.53 -33.92 22.99
C ALA A 472 24.14 -34.49 22.70
N SER A 473 24.14 -35.72 22.19
CA SER A 473 22.98 -36.59 22.03
C SER A 473 22.74 -37.36 23.33
N GLY A 474 21.51 -37.31 23.84
CA GLY A 474 21.05 -38.09 24.99
C GLY A 474 19.55 -38.37 24.89
N LEU A 475 19.21 -39.64 24.72
CA LEU A 475 17.88 -40.24 24.61
C LEU A 475 16.98 -39.91 25.81
N ASN A 476 15.69 -39.63 25.56
CA ASN A 476 14.62 -40.40 26.20
C ASN A 476 13.28 -40.25 25.43
N LYS A 477 12.79 -41.37 24.87
CA LYS A 477 11.42 -41.55 24.38
C LYS A 477 10.65 -42.28 25.47
N ASN A 478 9.58 -41.68 26.00
CA ASN A 478 8.25 -42.29 26.20
C ASN A 478 7.39 -41.49 27.20
N ASN A 479 6.08 -41.56 26.97
CA ASN A 479 4.94 -41.14 27.81
C ASN A 479 4.51 -39.66 27.84
N LYS A 480 3.48 -39.35 27.05
CA LYS A 480 2.24 -38.67 27.47
C LYS A 480 1.19 -38.84 26.34
N SER A 481 0.16 -39.67 26.48
CA SER A 481 -1.06 -39.48 27.29
C SER A 481 -1.78 -38.16 27.00
N THR A 482 -2.67 -38.22 26.00
CA THR A 482 -4.06 -37.72 25.91
C THR A 482 -4.53 -36.50 26.73
N ASN A 483 -5.41 -35.74 26.04
CA ASN A 483 -6.32 -34.68 26.49
C ASN A 483 -5.81 -33.23 26.57
N SER A 484 -5.74 -32.59 25.40
CA SER A 484 -6.15 -31.19 25.19
C SER A 484 -6.27 -30.87 23.68
N ASN A 485 -7.20 -31.53 22.97
CA ASN A 485 -7.37 -31.37 21.51
C ASN A 485 -8.83 -31.11 21.13
N SER A 486 -9.43 -30.00 21.59
CA SER A 486 -10.77 -29.61 21.12
C SER A 486 -11.01 -28.10 20.94
N MET A 487 -10.03 -27.22 21.21
CA MET A 487 -10.19 -25.77 20.98
C MET A 487 -9.18 -25.13 20.01
N GLN A 488 -8.14 -25.87 19.58
CA GLN A 488 -7.16 -25.37 18.60
C GLN A 488 -7.55 -25.64 17.13
N VAL A 489 -8.47 -26.57 16.88
CA VAL A 489 -8.79 -27.03 15.51
C VAL A 489 -9.69 -26.06 14.73
N ILE A 490 -10.41 -25.14 15.39
CA ILE A 490 -11.34 -24.22 14.70
C ILE A 490 -10.64 -22.95 14.18
N ASN A 491 -9.47 -22.57 14.71
CA ASN A 491 -8.80 -21.32 14.35
C ASN A 491 -7.73 -21.44 13.25
N GLU A 492 -7.24 -22.64 12.94
CA GLU A 492 -6.35 -22.89 11.78
C GLU A 492 -7.11 -23.01 10.45
N ILE A 493 -8.43 -23.23 10.50
CA ILE A 493 -9.30 -23.43 9.33
C ILE A 493 -9.53 -22.14 8.54
N SER A 494 -9.52 -20.95 9.18
CA SER A 494 -9.78 -19.66 8.50
C SER A 494 -8.72 -19.24 7.46
N GLU A 495 -7.55 -19.87 7.42
CA GLU A 495 -6.55 -19.64 6.37
C GLU A 495 -5.99 -20.93 5.75
N ALA A 496 -6.51 -22.10 6.14
CA ALA A 496 -6.22 -23.40 5.51
C ALA A 496 -7.29 -23.76 4.45
N GLU A 497 -8.51 -23.22 4.54
CA GLU A 497 -9.60 -23.56 3.60
C GLU A 497 -9.61 -22.80 2.26
N ASP A 498 -8.63 -21.94 1.98
CA ASP A 498 -8.56 -21.25 0.69
C ASP A 498 -8.17 -22.16 -0.50
N SER A 499 -8.00 -23.48 -0.30
CA SER A 499 -7.63 -24.42 -1.39
C SER A 499 -8.34 -25.80 -1.41
N SER A 500 -9.22 -26.14 -0.46
CA SER A 500 -9.83 -27.48 -0.41
C SER A 500 -11.25 -27.48 0.14
N CYS A 501 -12.22 -26.92 -0.59
CA CYS A 501 -13.63 -27.32 -0.48
C CYS A 501 -14.45 -26.65 -1.59
N PHE A 502 -14.50 -27.26 -2.77
CA PHE A 502 -15.63 -27.17 -3.71
C PHE A 502 -15.43 -28.23 -4.80
N SER A 503 -15.75 -29.48 -4.48
CA SER A 503 -16.06 -30.52 -5.45
C SER A 503 -17.44 -31.06 -5.08
N VAL A 504 -18.48 -30.36 -5.52
CA VAL A 504 -19.85 -30.88 -5.51
C VAL A 504 -20.19 -31.28 -6.93
N SER A 505 -20.54 -32.56 -7.04
CA SER A 505 -21.02 -33.31 -8.19
C SER A 505 -21.85 -32.48 -9.19
N SER A 506 -21.30 -32.34 -10.40
CA SER A 506 -22.04 -31.92 -11.58
C SER A 506 -22.99 -33.04 -11.99
N ARG A 507 -24.28 -32.88 -11.65
CA ARG A 507 -25.38 -33.69 -12.17
C ARG A 507 -25.52 -33.40 -13.66
N GLN A 508 -25.33 -34.44 -14.48
CA GLN A 508 -25.65 -34.43 -15.90
C GLN A 508 -27.14 -34.15 -16.09
N THR A 509 -27.46 -33.19 -16.96
CA THR A 509 -28.73 -33.16 -17.69
C THR A 509 -28.40 -33.00 -19.17
N ALA A 510 -28.80 -34.01 -19.93
CA ALA A 510 -28.75 -34.09 -21.38
C ALA A 510 -29.79 -33.13 -22.02
N PRO A 511 -29.76 -32.93 -23.36
CA PRO A 511 -30.43 -31.82 -24.03
C PRO A 511 -31.82 -32.22 -24.54
N ASP A 512 -32.77 -31.28 -24.50
CA ASP A 512 -34.03 -31.39 -25.24
C ASP A 512 -34.06 -30.40 -26.41
N GLN A 513 -34.45 -30.96 -27.55
CA GLN A 513 -34.76 -30.34 -28.83
C GLN A 513 -36.14 -29.63 -28.82
N TYR A 514 -36.43 -29.00 -29.97
CA TYR A 514 -37.68 -28.34 -30.41
C TYR A 514 -37.85 -26.89 -29.96
N GLY A 515 -38.28 -25.94 -30.79
CA GLY A 515 -38.82 -26.00 -32.15
C GLY A 515 -39.41 -24.62 -32.48
N GLN A 516 -39.42 -24.29 -33.76
CA GLN A 516 -39.96 -23.05 -34.33
C GLN A 516 -41.43 -22.80 -33.95
N SER A 517 -41.83 -21.52 -33.82
CA SER A 517 -43.08 -21.05 -34.43
C SER A 517 -43.17 -19.52 -34.50
N ALA A 518 -43.64 -19.04 -35.65
CA ALA A 518 -43.94 -17.65 -35.97
C ALA A 518 -45.45 -17.36 -35.79
N ARG A 519 -45.79 -16.10 -35.47
CA ARG A 519 -47.07 -15.37 -35.70
C ARG A 519 -46.93 -14.01 -35.01
N SER A 520 -46.80 -12.87 -35.69
CA SER A 520 -47.74 -12.09 -36.53
C SER A 520 -49.03 -11.59 -35.84
N SER A 521 -49.11 -10.26 -35.73
CA SER A 521 -50.28 -9.39 -36.02
C SER A 521 -51.12 -8.79 -34.87
N GLY A 522 -51.32 -7.47 -34.97
CA GLY A 522 -52.40 -6.64 -34.37
C GLY A 522 -51.90 -5.66 -33.30
N SER A 523 -51.67 -4.36 -33.50
CA SER A 523 -52.46 -3.22 -34.03
C SER A 523 -53.40 -2.52 -33.01
N HIS A 524 -53.30 -1.17 -32.98
CA HIS A 524 -54.09 -0.12 -32.27
C HIS A 524 -53.84 0.05 -30.74
N HIS A 525 -53.73 1.23 -30.11
CA HIS A 525 -54.14 2.61 -30.44
C HIS A 525 -53.33 3.69 -29.64
N ASN A 526 -53.38 4.93 -30.15
CA ASN A 526 -52.90 6.22 -29.60
C ASN A 526 -53.39 6.57 -28.18
N HIS A 527 -52.58 7.29 -27.37
CA HIS A 527 -52.61 8.77 -27.21
C HIS A 527 -51.85 9.27 -25.96
N GLY A 528 -51.06 10.35 -26.14
CA GLY A 528 -50.79 11.43 -25.16
C GLY A 528 -49.80 11.07 -24.04
N GLY A 529 -48.72 11.79 -23.76
CA GLY A 529 -48.39 13.19 -24.01
C GLY A 529 -47.85 13.78 -22.69
N GLY A 530 -46.65 14.37 -22.71
CA GLY A 530 -46.21 15.30 -21.67
C GLY A 530 -44.83 15.03 -21.06
N GLY A 531 -43.89 15.95 -21.31
CA GLY A 531 -42.95 16.40 -20.27
C GLY A 531 -41.50 15.91 -20.38
N GLY A 532 -40.79 16.34 -21.41
CA GLY A 532 -39.33 16.20 -21.51
C GLY A 532 -38.58 17.18 -20.61
N GLY A 533 -37.45 16.71 -20.06
CA GLY A 533 -36.44 17.51 -19.39
C GLY A 533 -35.07 16.87 -19.62
N SER A 534 -34.55 16.97 -20.85
CA SER A 534 -33.21 16.53 -21.20
C SER A 534 -32.20 17.64 -20.92
N PHE A 535 -31.29 17.38 -19.99
CA PHE A 535 -30.05 18.11 -19.81
C PHE A 535 -29.13 17.79 -21.00
N SER A 536 -28.95 18.75 -21.91
CA SER A 536 -27.95 18.69 -22.97
C SER A 536 -26.73 19.52 -22.55
N VAL A 537 -25.59 18.86 -22.37
CA VAL A 537 -24.28 19.50 -22.27
C VAL A 537 -23.78 19.69 -23.71
N GLY A 538 -23.94 20.90 -24.24
CA GLY A 538 -23.37 21.30 -25.51
C GLY A 538 -21.90 21.66 -25.33
N ILE A 539 -21.00 20.84 -25.86
CA ILE A 539 -19.60 21.21 -26.13
C ILE A 539 -19.57 21.65 -27.60
N LEU A 540 -19.56 22.96 -27.82
CA LEU A 540 -19.26 23.58 -29.11
C LEU A 540 -17.75 23.50 -29.31
N MET A 541 -17.31 22.69 -30.27
CA MET A 541 -15.99 22.78 -30.88
C MET A 541 -16.20 23.31 -32.30
N ASP A 542 -16.06 24.62 -32.47
CA ASP A 542 -15.88 25.24 -33.78
C ASP A 542 -14.45 25.00 -34.22
N GLY A 543 -14.28 24.11 -35.20
CA GLY A 543 -13.01 23.83 -35.87
C GLY A 543 -12.89 24.64 -37.15
N SER A 544 -12.42 25.89 -37.03
CA SER A 544 -11.92 26.66 -38.17
C SER A 544 -10.45 26.31 -38.40
N LEU A 545 -10.19 25.49 -39.42
CA LEU A 545 -8.87 25.19 -39.97
C LEU A 545 -8.28 26.47 -40.59
N VAL A 546 -7.19 26.97 -40.01
CA VAL A 546 -6.32 27.97 -40.63
C VAL A 546 -5.18 27.22 -41.33
N GLU A 547 -5.14 27.31 -42.66
CA GLU A 547 -4.02 26.84 -43.48
C GLU A 547 -2.79 27.73 -43.25
N SER A 548 -1.67 27.13 -42.84
CA SER A 548 -0.36 27.78 -42.78
C SER A 548 0.34 27.74 -44.16
N PRO A 549 1.00 28.82 -44.59
CA PRO A 549 1.70 28.86 -45.88
C PRO A 549 3.04 28.10 -45.81
N LYS A 550 3.36 27.38 -46.89
CA LYS A 550 4.65 26.72 -47.13
C LYS A 550 5.76 27.76 -47.36
N PRO A 551 6.96 27.58 -46.79
CA PRO A 551 8.12 28.41 -47.13
C PRO A 551 8.71 28.00 -48.49
N ALA A 552 9.20 29.01 -49.21
CA ALA A 552 9.99 28.89 -50.44
C ALA A 552 11.47 28.64 -50.14
#